data_AF-A0A3N5X1Y8-F1
#
_entry.id   AF-A0A3N5X1Y8-F1
#
_cell.length_a   1.000
_cell.length_b   1.000
_cell.length_c   1.000
_cell.angle_alpha   90.00
_cell.angle_beta   90.00
_cell.angle_gamma   90.00
#
_symmetry.space_group_name_H-M   'P 1'
#
loop_
_entity.id
_entity.type
_entity.pdbx_description
1 polymer ?
#
loop_
_entity_poly.entity_id
_entity_poly.type
_entity_poly.pdbx_seq_one_letter_code
_entity_poly.pdbx_strand_id
1 'polypeptide(L)'
;PLFEQYKVAMVLAGHNHYYARAAVNGVQHLTIGTGGASLSTPVSGQPNIAKYYKGYGYARFAINGSTLTGSFINTSGSTIDSFTITR
;
A
#
# COMPACT_ATOMS: atom_id res chain seq x y z
N PRO A 1 -16.83 -3.27 7.13
CA PRO A 1 -18.01 -4.03 6.67
C PRO A 1 -18.20 -4.10 5.14
N LEU A 2 -18.39 -2.98 4.41
CA LEU A 2 -18.71 -3.08 2.97
C LEU A 2 -17.58 -3.70 2.12
N PHE A 3 -16.33 -3.33 2.40
CA PHE A 3 -15.19 -3.91 1.68
C PHE A 3 -15.07 -5.43 1.87
N GLU A 4 -15.37 -5.93 3.07
CA GLU A 4 -15.39 -7.37 3.35
C GLU A 4 -16.59 -8.04 2.68
N GLN A 5 -17.79 -7.45 2.79
CA GLN A 5 -19.03 -7.95 2.20
C GLN A 5 -18.90 -8.14 0.68
N TYR A 6 -18.34 -7.16 0.00
CA TYR A 6 -18.16 -7.18 -1.46
C TYR A 6 -16.79 -7.75 -1.89
N LYS A 7 -16.05 -8.34 -0.96
CA LYS A 7 -14.76 -9.00 -1.21
C LYS A 7 -13.78 -8.10 -1.98
N VAL A 8 -13.66 -6.83 -1.59
CA VAL A 8 -12.66 -5.92 -2.17
C VAL A 8 -11.27 -6.51 -1.95
N ALA A 9 -10.41 -6.46 -2.97
CA ALA A 9 -9.03 -6.96 -2.87
C ALA A 9 -8.12 -5.96 -2.18
N MET A 10 -8.28 -4.70 -2.54
CA MET A 10 -7.37 -3.65 -2.13
C MET A 10 -8.09 -2.30 -2.09
N VAL A 11 -7.73 -1.48 -1.10
CA VAL A 11 -8.16 -0.09 -0.95
C VAL A 11 -6.93 0.81 -1.05
N LEU A 12 -7.01 1.83 -1.89
CA LEU A 12 -5.96 2.82 -2.07
C LEU A 12 -6.42 4.15 -1.47
N ALA A 13 -5.60 4.75 -0.61
CA ALA A 13 -5.88 6.03 0.02
C ALA A 13 -4.64 6.94 -0.02
N GLY A 14 -4.88 8.25 0.08
CA GLY A 14 -3.85 9.28 0.21
C GLY A 14 -3.92 9.96 1.59
N HIS A 15 -3.90 11.29 1.59
CA HIS A 15 -3.94 12.19 2.76
C HIS A 15 -2.70 12.12 3.66
N ASN A 16 -2.38 10.96 4.21
CA ASN A 16 -1.19 10.81 5.04
C ASN A 16 0.06 10.73 4.16
N HIS A 17 0.99 11.67 4.33
CA HIS A 17 2.14 11.84 3.43
C HIS A 17 3.28 10.86 3.72
N TYR A 18 2.99 9.58 3.55
CA TYR A 18 3.92 8.45 3.62
C TYR A 18 3.35 7.26 2.85
N TYR A 19 4.16 6.20 2.72
CA TYR A 19 3.68 4.91 2.28
C TYR A 19 3.40 4.01 3.47
N ALA A 20 2.27 3.31 3.44
CA ALA A 20 1.99 2.23 4.39
C ALA A 20 1.08 1.17 3.74
N ARG A 21 1.29 -0.09 4.08
CA ARG A 21 0.42 -1.21 3.71
C ARG A 21 0.03 -2.00 4.94
N ALA A 22 -1.27 -2.16 5.14
CA ALA A 22 -1.87 -3.03 6.13
C ALA A 22 -2.66 -4.16 5.47
N ALA A 23 -2.80 -5.28 6.17
CA ALA A 23 -3.69 -6.36 5.79
C ALA A 23 -4.73 -6.58 6.89
N VAL A 24 -6.01 -6.38 6.59
CA VAL A 24 -7.10 -6.49 7.57
C VAL A 24 -8.19 -7.35 6.96
N ASN A 25 -8.53 -8.47 7.62
CA ASN A 25 -9.62 -9.36 7.23
C ASN A 25 -9.62 -9.73 5.73
N GLY A 26 -8.44 -9.99 5.16
CA GLY A 26 -8.27 -10.37 3.75
C GLY A 26 -8.30 -9.22 2.74
N VAL A 27 -8.36 -7.97 3.19
CA VAL A 27 -8.28 -6.76 2.35
C VAL A 27 -6.93 -6.08 2.55
N GLN A 28 -6.24 -5.74 1.46
CA GLN A 28 -5.03 -4.91 1.52
C GLN A 28 -5.42 -3.43 1.58
N HIS A 29 -4.91 -2.70 2.55
CA HIS A 29 -5.12 -1.26 2.69
C HIS A 29 -3.81 -0.53 2.48
N LEU A 30 -3.73 0.31 1.44
CA LEU A 30 -2.54 1.07 1.12
C LEU A 30 -2.79 2.56 1.31
N THR A 31 -1.89 3.20 2.05
CA THR A 31 -1.68 4.65 2.04
C THR A 31 -0.55 4.96 1.07
N ILE A 32 -0.81 5.81 0.08
CA ILE A 32 0.14 6.21 -0.97
C ILE A 32 0.12 7.76 -1.07
N GLY A 33 0.42 8.45 0.04
CA GLY A 33 0.46 9.92 0.07
C GLY A 33 1.83 10.50 -0.31
N THR A 34 2.64 9.77 -1.07
CA THR A 34 4.06 10.05 -1.32
C THR A 34 4.30 10.91 -2.56
N GLY A 35 3.29 11.64 -3.03
CA GLY A 35 3.28 12.30 -4.33
C GLY A 35 4.06 13.62 -4.43
N GLY A 36 4.50 14.21 -3.31
CA GLY A 36 5.36 15.40 -3.34
C GLY A 36 5.15 16.44 -2.23
N ALA A 37 4.08 16.33 -1.43
CA ALA A 37 3.90 17.16 -0.25
C ALA A 37 4.82 16.74 0.91
N SER A 38 5.09 17.65 1.86
CA SER A 38 5.97 17.39 3.01
C SER A 38 5.61 16.10 3.75
N LEU A 39 6.60 15.23 3.91
CA LEU A 39 6.42 13.88 4.44
C LEU A 39 6.15 13.86 5.95
N SER A 40 5.18 13.02 6.35
CA SER A 40 4.90 12.73 7.76
C SER A 40 5.64 11.47 8.22
N THR A 41 5.99 11.39 9.51
CA THR A 41 6.62 10.18 10.07
C THR A 41 5.54 9.14 10.40
N PRO A 42 5.60 7.93 9.83
CA PRO A 42 4.69 6.84 10.22
C PRO A 42 4.88 6.45 11.68
N VAL A 43 3.78 6.15 12.38
CA VAL A 43 3.84 5.61 13.74
C VAL A 43 4.22 4.13 13.69
N SER A 44 5.26 3.74 14.43
CA SER A 44 5.71 2.35 14.54
C SER A 44 4.81 1.51 15.45
N GLY A 45 4.84 0.19 15.28
CA GLY A 45 4.17 -0.77 16.17
C GLY A 45 2.64 -0.85 16.02
N GLN A 46 2.09 -0.27 14.95
CA GLN A 46 0.66 -0.36 14.66
C GLN A 46 0.27 -1.79 14.27
N PRO A 47 -0.83 -2.34 14.81
CA PRO A 47 -1.29 -3.67 14.45
C PRO A 47 -1.62 -3.71 12.95
N ASN A 48 -1.41 -4.88 12.33
CA ASN A 48 -1.72 -5.17 10.92
C ASN A 48 -0.87 -4.44 9.86
N ILE A 49 0.01 -3.49 10.22
CA ILE A 49 0.93 -2.87 9.27
C ILE A 49 2.01 -3.87 8.87
N ALA A 50 2.02 -4.25 7.59
CA ALA A 50 3.01 -5.14 7.01
C ALA A 50 4.28 -4.37 6.58
N LYS A 51 4.09 -3.15 6.07
CA LYS A 51 5.20 -2.30 5.63
C LYS A 51 4.82 -0.82 5.75
N TYR A 52 5.79 0.02 6.08
CA TYR A 52 5.69 1.47 5.96
C TYR A 52 7.00 2.07 5.46
N TYR A 53 6.93 3.26 4.89
CA TYR A 53 8.09 3.98 4.39
C TYR A 53 7.84 5.49 4.38
N LYS A 54 8.80 6.24 4.92
CA LYS A 54 8.85 7.71 4.83
C LYS A 54 9.78 8.09 3.69
N GLY A 55 9.20 8.47 2.56
CA GLY A 55 9.94 8.91 1.39
C GLY A 55 8.99 9.10 0.20
N TYR A 56 9.48 9.78 -0.83
CA TYR A 56 8.73 9.93 -2.07
C TYR A 56 8.81 8.67 -2.93
N GLY A 57 7.78 8.46 -3.73
CA GLY A 57 7.67 7.29 -4.58
C GLY A 57 6.27 7.10 -5.10
N TYR A 58 6.06 5.99 -5.80
CA TYR A 58 4.77 5.63 -6.40
C TYR A 58 4.52 4.13 -6.24
N ALA A 59 3.24 3.77 -6.23
CA ALA A 59 2.84 2.37 -6.34
C ALA A 59 2.59 2.00 -7.80
N ARG A 60 3.04 0.81 -8.19
CA ARG A 60 2.75 0.18 -9.48
C ARG A 60 1.98 -1.10 -9.24
N PHE A 61 0.90 -1.29 -9.98
CA PHE A 61 0.08 -2.50 -9.93
C PHE A 61 0.04 -3.16 -11.30
N ALA A 62 0.25 -4.47 -11.35
CA ALA A 62 0.10 -5.28 -12.54
C ALA A 62 -0.89 -6.41 -12.24
N ILE A 63 -1.83 -6.65 -13.15
CA ILE A 63 -2.82 -7.72 -13.01
C ILE A 63 -2.62 -8.69 -14.17
N ASN A 64 -2.45 -9.96 -13.83
CA ASN A 64 -2.34 -11.07 -14.77
C ASN A 64 -3.25 -12.20 -14.31
N GLY A 65 -4.30 -12.48 -15.09
CA GLY A 65 -5.35 -13.41 -14.70
C GLY A 65 -5.97 -13.02 -13.37
N SER A 66 -5.95 -13.92 -12.40
CA SER A 66 -6.47 -13.68 -11.05
C SER A 66 -5.41 -13.22 -10.03
N THR A 67 -4.22 -12.84 -10.52
CA THR A 67 -3.10 -12.41 -9.68
C THR A 67 -2.82 -10.91 -9.89
N LEU A 68 -2.88 -10.15 -8.81
CA LEU A 68 -2.41 -8.77 -8.74
C LEU A 68 -1.04 -8.73 -8.05
N THR A 69 -0.05 -8.12 -8.70
CA THR A 69 1.25 -7.79 -8.10
C THR A 69 1.33 -6.29 -7.86
N GLY A 70 1.54 -5.89 -6.62
CA GLY A 70 1.77 -4.51 -6.21
C GLY A 70 3.22 -4.28 -5.83
N SER A 71 3.78 -3.15 -6.23
CA SER A 71 5.13 -2.72 -5.81
C SER A 71 5.11 -1.24 -5.46
N PHE A 72 5.76 -0.85 -4.35
CA PHE A 72 6.06 0.55 -4.07
C PHE A 72 7.52 0.84 -4.43
N ILE A 73 7.73 1.83 -5.30
CA ILE A 73 9.02 2.18 -5.88
C ILE A 73 9.37 3.60 -5.44
N ASN A 74 10.53 3.78 -4.83
CA ASN A 74 11.00 5.10 -4.40
C ASN A 74 11.55 5.91 -5.58
N THR A 75 11.97 7.15 -5.33
CA THR A 75 12.52 8.05 -6.35
C THR A 75 13.88 7.61 -6.91
N SER A 76 14.61 6.71 -6.25
CA SER A 76 15.84 6.12 -6.80
C SER A 76 15.54 4.89 -7.68
N GLY A 77 14.28 4.53 -7.89
CA GLY A 77 13.87 3.34 -8.65
C GLY A 77 13.96 2.03 -7.86
N SER A 78 14.26 2.09 -6.55
CA SER A 78 14.33 0.92 -5.68
C SER A 78 12.94 0.50 -5.20
N THR A 79 12.66 -0.80 -5.29
CA THR A 79 11.44 -1.39 -4.72
C THR A 79 11.55 -1.46 -3.21
N ILE A 80 10.70 -0.71 -2.50
CA ILE A 80 10.65 -0.70 -1.03
C ILE A 80 9.71 -1.77 -0.50
N ASP A 81 8.63 -2.04 -1.24
CA ASP A 81 7.65 -3.06 -0.90
C ASP A 81 7.17 -3.78 -2.16
N SER A 82 6.86 -5.06 -2.01
CA SER A 82 6.27 -5.90 -3.05
C SER A 82 5.32 -6.91 -2.42
N PHE A 83 4.16 -7.11 -3.02
CA PHE A 83 3.16 -8.05 -2.54
C PHE A 83 2.30 -8.57 -3.68
N THR A 84 1.66 -9.70 -3.44
CA THR A 84 0.76 -10.36 -4.39
C THR A 84 -0.58 -10.61 -3.73
N ILE A 85 -1.66 -10.46 -4.49
CA ILE A 85 -3.01 -10.89 -4.14
C ILE A 85 -3.47 -11.87 -5.22
N THR A 86 -3.86 -13.08 -4.83
CA THR A 86 -4.46 -14.06 -5.73
C THR A 86 -5.92 -14.26 -5.35
N ARG A 87 -6.79 -14.34 -6.36
CA ARG A 87 -8.23 -14.58 -6.22
C ARG A 87 -8.69 -15.77 -7.03
#